data_AF-A0A1G5H4W2-F1
#
_entry.id   AF-A0A1G5H4W2-F1
#
_cell.length_a   1.000
_cell.length_b   1.000
_cell.length_c   1.000
_cell.angle_alpha   90.00
_cell.angle_beta   90.00
_cell.angle_gamma   90.00
#
_symmetry.space_group_name_H-M   'P 1'
#
loop_
_entity.id
_entity.type
_entity.pdbx_description
1 polymer ?
#
loop_
_entity_poly.entity_id
_entity_poly.type
_entity_poly.pdbx_seq_one_letter_code
_entity_poly.pdbx_strand_id
1 'polypeptide(L)'
;MPGDASGVAFARSDLLTRGGRRGCHVGVRERQAGPQRRRAQEFEAFVAGAAGRLLHTATLLTAEPSQPPGSNDRALRLLTAALARTYADWDRLHGEDPYNRTRQELASRFAREAWRHHRPRGGLLDPLAPKARLVLVLRLYEGVPEEQTAALLGLPVDRVRAICNRSVATMGDPRGPTPRRRTRRWTVGSLGAAP
;
A
#
# COMPACT_ATOMS: atom_id res chain seq x y z
N MET A 1 30.73 31.83 -15.42
CA MET A 1 30.23 31.45 -16.75
C MET A 1 29.06 30.49 -16.56
N PRO A 2 27.81 30.93 -16.80
CA PRO A 2 26.60 30.12 -16.69
C PRO A 2 26.36 29.32 -17.99
N GLY A 3 25.87 28.09 -17.85
CA GLY A 3 25.56 27.18 -18.96
C GLY A 3 24.10 26.74 -18.93
N ASP A 4 23.34 27.36 -19.83
CA ASP A 4 22.16 26.93 -20.57
C ASP A 4 20.91 26.34 -19.88
N ALA A 5 19.90 27.21 -19.89
CA ALA A 5 18.48 26.89 -19.88
C ALA A 5 18.07 26.23 -21.21
N SER A 6 17.64 24.97 -21.17
CA SER A 6 16.85 24.38 -22.24
C SER A 6 15.36 24.52 -21.93
N GLY A 7 14.79 25.61 -22.43
CA GLY A 7 13.36 25.77 -22.60
C GLY A 7 12.89 24.97 -23.82
N VAL A 8 12.01 23.99 -23.59
CA VAL A 8 11.29 23.34 -24.68
C VAL A 8 10.04 24.17 -24.97
N ALA A 9 10.18 25.01 -26.00
CA ALA A 9 9.08 25.73 -26.62
C ALA A 9 8.16 24.71 -27.34
N PHE A 10 6.95 24.52 -26.83
CA PHE A 10 5.91 23.80 -27.55
C PHE A 10 5.23 24.77 -28.51
N ALA A 11 5.35 24.47 -29.81
CA ALA A 11 4.88 25.29 -30.91
C ALA A 11 3.38 25.59 -30.81
N ARG A 12 3.03 26.88 -30.89
CA ARG A 12 1.69 27.35 -31.22
C ARG A 12 1.67 27.72 -32.70
N SER A 13 1.24 26.78 -33.53
CA SER A 13 0.69 27.09 -34.85
C SER A 13 -0.78 26.71 -34.79
N ASP A 14 -1.65 27.71 -34.96
CA ASP A 14 -2.77 27.65 -35.91
C ASP A 14 -3.52 28.98 -35.88
N LEU A 15 -3.37 29.71 -36.99
CA LEU A 15 -4.02 30.95 -37.32
C LEU A 15 -5.18 30.65 -38.29
N LEU A 16 -6.35 31.24 -37.99
CA LEU A 16 -7.41 31.69 -38.92
C LEU A 16 -8.29 30.56 -39.52
N THR A 17 -9.60 30.68 -39.73
CA THR A 17 -10.62 31.73 -39.53
C THR A 17 -11.99 31.10 -39.84
N ARG A 18 -13.05 31.73 -39.33
CA ARG A 18 -14.45 31.76 -39.83
C ARG A 18 -15.47 30.76 -39.25
N GLY A 19 -16.35 31.32 -38.42
CA GLY A 19 -17.79 31.27 -38.68
C GLY A 19 -18.59 30.21 -37.93
N GLY A 20 -19.48 30.66 -37.04
CA GLY A 20 -20.68 29.89 -36.66
C GLY A 20 -20.88 29.73 -35.17
N ARG A 21 -21.86 30.48 -34.64
CA ARG A 21 -22.36 30.39 -33.26
C ARG A 21 -22.55 28.95 -32.77
N ARG A 22 -22.04 28.69 -31.57
CA ARG A 22 -22.56 27.83 -30.46
C ARG A 22 -21.41 27.75 -29.45
N GLY A 23 -21.38 28.58 -28.41
CA GLY A 23 -22.05 28.25 -27.16
C GLY A 23 -21.00 27.89 -26.10
N CYS A 24 -20.66 28.87 -25.26
CA CYS A 24 -20.27 28.73 -23.85
C CYS A 24 -19.79 27.35 -23.34
N HIS A 25 -18.54 26.96 -23.60
CA HIS A 25 -17.84 25.91 -22.83
C HIS A 25 -16.42 26.29 -22.35
N VAL A 26 -15.93 27.49 -22.67
CA VAL A 26 -14.55 27.92 -22.34
C VAL A 26 -14.40 28.43 -20.90
N GLY A 27 -15.47 28.88 -20.24
CA GLY A 27 -15.39 29.48 -18.89
C GLY A 27 -15.30 28.50 -17.71
N VAL A 28 -15.54 27.21 -17.91
CA VAL A 28 -15.51 26.20 -16.82
C VAL A 28 -14.09 25.71 -16.55
N ARG A 29 -13.24 25.60 -17.58
CA ARG A 29 -11.87 25.05 -17.45
C ARG A 29 -10.93 26.00 -16.70
N GLU A 30 -11.00 27.30 -16.94
CA GLU A 30 -10.18 28.29 -16.20
C GLU A 30 -10.60 28.42 -14.73
N ARG A 31 -11.91 28.35 -14.44
CA ARG A 31 -12.42 28.39 -13.06
C ARG A 31 -12.16 27.09 -12.29
N GLN A 32 -12.14 25.93 -12.96
CA GLN A 32 -11.79 24.64 -12.36
C GLN A 32 -10.27 24.44 -12.19
N ALA A 33 -9.44 25.14 -12.97
CA ALA A 33 -7.99 25.06 -12.85
C ALA A 33 -7.47 25.56 -11.49
N GLY A 34 -8.10 26.56 -10.89
CA GLY A 34 -7.73 27.07 -9.56
C GLY A 34 -7.92 26.02 -8.45
N PRO A 35 -9.13 25.46 -8.25
CA PRO A 35 -9.39 24.39 -7.29
C PRO A 35 -8.56 23.13 -7.52
N GLN A 36 -8.36 22.71 -8.78
CA GLN A 36 -7.53 21.54 -9.09
C GLN A 36 -6.05 21.78 -8.76
N ARG A 37 -5.51 22.97 -9.06
CA ARG A 37 -4.12 23.31 -8.71
C ARG A 37 -3.91 23.34 -7.20
N ARG A 38 -4.85 23.92 -6.45
CA ARG A 38 -4.79 23.94 -4.99
C ARG A 38 -4.80 22.53 -4.40
N ARG A 39 -5.71 21.67 -4.85
CA ARG A 39 -5.75 20.26 -4.46
C ARG A 39 -4.45 19.53 -4.77
N ALA A 40 -3.87 19.74 -5.96
CA ALA A 40 -2.61 19.13 -6.34
C ALA A 40 -1.47 19.58 -5.41
N GLN A 41 -1.39 20.86 -5.08
CA GLN A 41 -0.39 21.40 -4.15
C GLN A 41 -0.55 20.85 -2.72
N GLU A 42 -1.78 20.77 -2.21
CA GLU A 42 -2.06 20.19 -0.89
C GLU A 42 -1.67 18.71 -0.83
N PHE A 43 -1.98 17.96 -1.90
CA PHE A 43 -1.58 16.57 -2.02
C PHE A 43 -0.06 16.40 -2.14
N GLU A 44 0.61 17.24 -2.95
CA GLU A 44 2.07 17.25 -3.09
C GLU A 44 2.75 17.53 -1.75
N ALA A 45 2.27 18.51 -0.98
CA ALA A 45 2.78 18.81 0.35
C ALA A 45 2.60 17.61 1.31
N PHE A 46 1.45 16.94 1.26
CA PHE A 46 1.22 15.70 2.00
C PHE A 46 2.22 14.60 1.59
N VAL A 47 2.36 14.34 0.29
CA VAL A 47 3.27 13.31 -0.22
C VAL A 47 4.72 13.62 0.16
N ALA A 48 5.15 14.87 0.03
CA ALA A 48 6.49 15.30 0.43
C ALA A 48 6.78 15.01 1.91
N GLY A 49 5.79 15.18 2.80
CA GLY A 49 5.93 14.89 4.22
C GLY A 49 5.77 13.40 4.60
N ALA A 50 4.94 12.65 3.87
CA ALA A 50 4.52 11.30 4.28
C ALA A 50 5.12 10.15 3.45
N ALA A 51 5.61 10.40 2.24
CA ALA A 51 6.01 9.35 1.29
C ALA A 51 7.10 8.43 1.86
N GLY A 52 8.10 8.98 2.56
CA GLY A 52 9.18 8.17 3.15
C GLY A 52 8.67 7.16 4.17
N ARG A 53 7.79 7.59 5.08
CA ARG A 53 7.18 6.70 6.08
C ARG A 53 6.30 5.66 5.40
N LEU A 54 5.41 6.08 4.50
CA LEU A 54 4.51 5.16 3.79
C LEU A 54 5.26 4.14 2.91
N LEU A 55 6.39 4.53 2.32
CA LEU A 55 7.25 3.63 1.54
C LEU A 55 7.93 2.61 2.45
N HIS A 56 8.36 3.02 3.64
CA HIS A 56 8.90 2.09 4.61
C HIS A 56 7.84 1.06 5.04
N THR A 57 6.62 1.51 5.34
CA THR A 57 5.47 0.65 5.64
C THR A 57 5.19 -0.34 4.51
N ALA A 58 5.18 0.13 3.25
CA ALA A 58 5.00 -0.73 2.08
C ALA A 58 6.11 -1.78 1.97
N THR A 59 7.37 -1.40 2.21
CA THR A 59 8.54 -2.29 2.15
C THR A 59 8.46 -3.38 3.22
N LEU A 60 8.07 -3.02 4.44
CA LEU A 60 7.82 -3.98 5.51
C LEU A 60 6.70 -4.95 5.13
N LEU A 61 5.62 -4.48 4.51
CA LEU A 61 4.51 -5.33 4.07
C LEU A 61 4.90 -6.27 2.92
N THR A 62 5.63 -5.78 1.92
CA THR A 62 6.08 -6.64 0.83
C THR A 62 7.17 -7.63 1.25
N ALA A 63 7.82 -7.39 2.40
CA ALA A 63 9.02 -8.09 2.86
C ALA A 63 10.11 -8.10 1.78
N GLU A 64 10.24 -6.96 1.10
CA GLU A 64 11.38 -6.71 0.22
C GLU A 64 12.60 -6.34 1.06
N PRO A 65 13.80 -6.71 0.60
CA PRO A 65 15.01 -6.38 1.31
C PRO A 65 15.25 -4.87 1.26
N SER A 66 15.60 -4.28 2.41
CA SER A 66 15.93 -2.85 2.51
C SER A 66 17.29 -2.52 1.86
N GLN A 67 18.06 -3.54 1.49
CA GLN A 67 19.38 -3.42 0.89
C GLN A 67 19.54 -4.45 -0.24
N PRO A 68 20.16 -4.07 -1.39
CA PRO A 68 20.64 -2.73 -1.73
C PRO A 68 19.48 -1.74 -2.02
N PRO A 69 19.74 -0.41 -1.96
CA PRO A 69 18.72 0.60 -2.26
C PRO A 69 18.15 0.41 -3.67
N GLY A 70 16.83 0.56 -3.80
CA GLY A 70 16.10 0.32 -5.07
C GLY A 70 15.53 -1.09 -5.23
N SER A 71 15.74 -2.00 -4.27
CA SER A 71 15.19 -3.38 -4.32
C SER A 71 13.70 -3.48 -3.95
N ASN A 72 12.95 -2.36 -3.94
CA ASN A 72 11.60 -2.25 -3.39
C ASN A 72 10.55 -1.85 -4.44
N ASP A 73 10.72 -2.32 -5.68
CA ASP A 73 9.82 -2.05 -6.80
C ASP A 73 8.36 -2.40 -6.50
N ARG A 74 8.09 -3.49 -5.76
CA ARG A 74 6.71 -3.85 -5.41
C ARG A 74 6.13 -2.91 -4.37
N ALA A 75 6.91 -2.53 -3.35
CA ALA A 75 6.51 -1.57 -2.34
C ALA A 75 6.20 -0.22 -2.98
N LEU A 76 7.05 0.25 -3.90
CA LEU A 76 6.82 1.47 -4.68
C LEU A 76 5.54 1.37 -5.50
N ARG A 77 5.33 0.28 -6.25
CA ARG A 77 4.10 0.07 -7.01
C ARG A 77 2.85 0.07 -6.13
N LEU A 78 2.92 -0.60 -4.98
CA LEU A 78 1.81 -0.65 -4.01
C LEU A 78 1.50 0.75 -3.46
N LEU A 79 2.54 1.49 -3.06
CA LEU A 79 2.42 2.86 -2.55
C LEU A 79 1.85 3.81 -3.61
N THR A 80 2.43 3.83 -4.81
CA THR A 80 1.96 4.67 -5.92
C THR A 80 0.50 4.41 -6.21
N ALA A 81 0.09 3.15 -6.22
CA ALA A 81 -1.29 2.79 -6.46
C ALA A 81 -2.20 3.30 -5.31
N ALA A 82 -1.79 3.14 -4.04
CA ALA A 82 -2.54 3.64 -2.88
C ALA A 82 -2.65 5.18 -2.90
N LEU A 83 -1.55 5.88 -3.16
CA LEU A 83 -1.52 7.33 -3.30
C LEU A 83 -2.41 7.83 -4.44
N ALA A 84 -2.41 7.16 -5.60
CA ALA A 84 -3.30 7.50 -6.71
C ALA A 84 -4.78 7.41 -6.31
N ARG A 85 -5.13 6.45 -5.45
CA ARG A 85 -6.51 6.30 -4.95
C ARG A 85 -6.85 7.34 -3.89
N THR A 86 -5.95 7.61 -2.96
CA THR A 86 -6.11 8.72 -2.01
C THR A 86 -6.30 10.03 -2.77
N TYR A 87 -5.48 10.27 -3.81
CA TYR A 87 -5.61 11.44 -4.65
C TYR A 87 -6.97 11.48 -5.34
N ALA A 88 -7.46 10.36 -5.91
CA ALA A 88 -8.78 10.31 -6.54
C ALA A 88 -9.94 10.64 -5.57
N ASP A 89 -9.84 10.21 -4.32
CA ASP A 89 -10.85 10.44 -3.28
C ASP A 89 -10.61 11.73 -2.46
N TRP A 90 -9.57 12.52 -2.76
CA TRP A 90 -9.11 13.68 -1.98
C TRP A 90 -10.20 14.73 -1.68
N ASP A 91 -11.08 15.03 -2.66
CA ASP A 91 -12.17 16.01 -2.43
C ASP A 91 -13.17 15.55 -1.35
N ARG A 92 -13.28 14.24 -1.14
CA ARG A 92 -14.20 13.65 -0.16
C ARG A 92 -13.57 13.48 1.21
N LEU A 93 -12.27 13.76 1.30
CA LEU A 93 -11.47 13.49 2.48
C LEU A 93 -11.57 14.59 3.54
N HIS A 94 -12.22 15.73 3.25
CA HIS A 94 -12.25 16.92 4.11
C HIS A 94 -12.77 16.62 5.54
N GLY A 95 -11.86 16.23 6.43
CA GLY A 95 -12.12 15.81 7.82
C GLY A 95 -11.40 14.53 8.26
N GLU A 96 -11.01 13.65 7.33
CA GLU A 96 -10.21 12.45 7.60
C GLU A 96 -8.71 12.73 7.42
N ASP A 97 -7.87 12.14 8.28
CA ASP A 97 -6.41 12.23 8.14
C ASP A 97 -5.93 11.53 6.84
N PRO A 98 -5.31 12.26 5.89
CA PRO A 98 -4.80 11.70 4.63
C PRO A 98 -3.77 10.60 4.81
N TYR A 99 -3.00 10.67 5.90
CA TYR A 99 -2.05 9.61 6.23
C TYR A 99 -2.78 8.32 6.59
N ASN A 100 -3.76 8.40 7.51
CA ASN A 100 -4.57 7.25 7.89
C ASN A 100 -5.31 6.64 6.68
N ARG A 101 -5.92 7.47 5.83
CA ARG A 101 -6.61 6.98 4.63
C ARG A 101 -5.67 6.23 3.69
N THR A 102 -4.50 6.82 3.42
CA THR A 102 -3.52 6.19 2.52
C THR A 102 -3.01 4.88 3.10
N ARG A 103 -2.75 4.83 4.41
CA ARG A 103 -2.36 3.61 5.12
C ARG A 103 -3.44 2.54 5.04
N GLN A 104 -4.72 2.89 5.22
CA GLN A 104 -5.83 1.94 5.09
C GLN A 104 -5.94 1.37 3.67
N GLU A 105 -5.79 2.22 2.65
CA GLU A 105 -5.80 1.77 1.25
C GLU A 105 -4.62 0.85 0.95
N LEU A 106 -3.44 1.17 1.46
CA LEU A 106 -2.22 0.38 1.34
C LEU A 106 -2.40 -1.01 1.98
N ALA A 107 -2.91 -1.06 3.21
CA ALA A 107 -3.23 -2.30 3.93
C ALA A 107 -4.28 -3.15 3.19
N SER A 108 -5.35 -2.52 2.71
CA SER A 108 -6.44 -3.19 1.99
C SER A 108 -5.97 -3.78 0.66
N ARG A 109 -5.13 -3.05 -0.08
CA ARG A 109 -4.52 -3.55 -1.31
C ARG A 109 -3.58 -4.70 -1.06
N PHE A 110 -2.70 -4.56 -0.08
CA PHE A 110 -1.77 -5.62 0.28
C PHE A 110 -2.53 -6.90 0.66
N ALA A 111 -3.59 -6.80 1.47
CA ALA A 111 -4.43 -7.95 1.81
C ALA A 111 -5.00 -8.63 0.55
N ARG A 112 -5.53 -7.87 -0.40
CA ARG A 112 -6.09 -8.37 -1.67
C ARG A 112 -5.05 -8.99 -2.62
N GLU A 113 -3.82 -8.46 -2.65
CA GLU A 113 -2.74 -8.94 -3.50
C GLU A 113 -1.99 -10.13 -2.89
N ALA A 114 -1.72 -10.09 -1.59
CA ALA A 114 -0.97 -11.11 -0.89
C ALA A 114 -1.73 -12.45 -0.82
N TRP A 115 -3.06 -12.41 -0.90
CA TRP A 115 -3.88 -13.62 -1.02
C TRP A 115 -3.78 -14.29 -2.40
N ARG A 116 -3.32 -13.56 -3.43
CA ARG A 116 -3.17 -14.08 -4.80
C ARG A 116 -1.75 -14.53 -5.12
N HIS A 117 -0.73 -13.80 -4.65
CA HIS A 117 0.66 -14.11 -4.98
C HIS A 117 1.61 -13.83 -3.81
N HIS A 118 1.96 -14.88 -3.06
CA HIS A 118 3.06 -14.83 -2.10
C HIS A 118 4.16 -15.83 -2.47
N ARG A 119 5.34 -15.28 -2.77
CA ARG A 119 6.61 -16.01 -2.82
C ARG A 119 7.49 -15.38 -1.74
N PRO A 120 8.27 -16.18 -1.00
CA PRO A 120 9.27 -15.64 -0.09
C PRO A 120 10.30 -14.82 -0.88
N ARG A 121 10.71 -13.65 -0.35
CA ARG A 121 11.57 -12.67 -1.05
C ARG A 121 12.75 -12.14 -0.20
N GLY A 122 13.03 -12.75 0.95
CA GLY A 122 14.27 -12.52 1.68
C GLY A 122 14.37 -11.21 2.48
N GLY A 123 13.29 -10.46 2.67
CA GLY A 123 13.26 -9.35 3.63
C GLY A 123 13.11 -9.82 5.09
N LEU A 124 13.25 -8.89 6.04
CA LEU A 124 13.23 -9.18 7.49
C LEU A 124 11.93 -9.89 7.95
N LEU A 125 10.80 -9.58 7.31
CA LEU A 125 9.49 -10.16 7.62
C LEU A 125 9.09 -11.31 6.67
N ASP A 126 10.03 -11.84 5.90
CA ASP A 126 9.81 -12.98 5.00
C ASP A 126 9.38 -14.27 5.71
N PRO A 127 9.90 -14.60 6.92
CA PRO A 127 9.46 -15.77 7.69
C PRO A 127 7.97 -15.78 8.05
N LEU A 128 7.32 -14.61 8.01
CA LEU A 128 5.95 -14.42 8.46
C LEU A 128 4.96 -14.58 7.32
N ALA A 129 3.84 -15.24 7.61
CA ALA A 129 2.69 -15.26 6.72
C ALA A 129 2.20 -13.81 6.43
N PRO A 130 1.68 -13.52 5.22
CA PRO A 130 1.30 -12.15 4.87
C PRO A 130 0.30 -11.48 5.82
N LYS A 131 -0.66 -12.24 6.35
CA LYS A 131 -1.61 -11.73 7.36
C LYS A 131 -0.93 -11.41 8.70
N ALA A 132 0.04 -12.21 9.12
CA ALA A 132 0.83 -11.97 10.34
C ALA A 132 1.68 -10.69 10.20
N ARG A 133 2.31 -10.53 9.04
CA ARG A 133 3.07 -9.34 8.68
C ARG A 133 2.21 -8.07 8.67
N LEU A 134 1.04 -8.13 8.03
CA LEU A 134 0.10 -7.02 8.01
C LEU A 134 -0.31 -6.58 9.42
N VAL A 135 -0.64 -7.54 10.29
CA VAL A 135 -0.97 -7.25 11.69
C VAL A 135 0.20 -6.61 12.43
N LEU A 136 1.42 -7.14 12.27
CA LEU A 136 2.61 -6.57 12.93
C LEU A 136 2.93 -5.16 12.45
N VAL A 137 2.91 -4.91 11.15
CA VAL A 137 3.21 -3.58 10.62
C VAL A 137 2.18 -2.56 11.11
N LEU A 138 0.89 -2.91 11.11
CA LEU A 138 -0.15 -2.02 11.63
C LEU A 138 -0.04 -1.79 13.14
N ARG A 139 0.23 -2.83 13.94
CA ARG A 139 0.26 -2.74 15.40
C ARG A 139 1.55 -2.14 15.96
N LEU A 140 2.70 -2.60 15.47
CA LEU A 140 4.00 -2.32 16.04
C LEU A 140 4.72 -1.14 15.36
N TYR A 141 4.63 -1.03 14.03
CA TYR A 141 5.28 0.06 13.30
C TYR A 141 4.40 1.31 13.20
N GLU A 142 3.13 1.12 12.87
CA GLU A 142 2.18 2.21 12.65
C GLU A 142 1.40 2.62 13.91
N GLY A 143 1.51 1.86 15.01
CA GLY A 143 0.84 2.15 16.28
C GLY A 143 -0.69 2.11 16.23
N VAL A 144 -1.29 1.45 15.23
CA VAL A 144 -2.75 1.35 15.09
C VAL A 144 -3.32 0.56 16.25
N PRO A 145 -4.42 1.00 16.90
CA PRO A 145 -5.08 0.23 17.94
C PRO A 145 -5.60 -1.13 17.43
N GLU A 146 -5.79 -2.05 18.36
CA GLU A 146 -6.10 -3.45 18.08
C GLU A 146 -7.48 -3.58 17.42
N GLU A 147 -8.41 -2.76 17.88
CA GLU A 147 -9.80 -2.62 17.45
C GLU A 147 -9.88 -2.09 16.01
N GLN A 148 -9.06 -1.09 15.68
CA GLN A 148 -9.05 -0.50 14.36
C GLN A 148 -8.36 -1.41 13.34
N THR A 149 -7.34 -2.15 13.77
CA THR A 149 -6.72 -3.22 12.98
C THR A 149 -7.73 -4.37 12.73
N ALA A 150 -8.48 -4.76 13.76
CA ALA A 150 -9.52 -5.77 13.69
C ALA A 150 -10.64 -5.39 12.71
N ALA A 151 -11.13 -4.14 12.80
CA ALA A 151 -12.13 -3.60 11.90
C ALA A 151 -11.64 -3.59 10.44
N LEU A 152 -10.39 -3.14 10.21
CA LEU A 152 -9.79 -3.10 8.87
C LEU A 152 -9.67 -4.50 8.24
N LEU A 153 -9.31 -5.51 9.05
CA LEU A 153 -9.09 -6.87 8.59
C LEU A 153 -10.35 -7.74 8.59
N GLY A 154 -11.47 -7.25 9.16
CA GLY A 154 -12.69 -8.04 9.39
C GLY A 154 -12.46 -9.24 10.32
N LEU A 155 -11.62 -9.08 11.35
CA LEU A 155 -11.26 -10.14 12.29
C LEU A 155 -11.67 -9.78 13.73
N PRO A 156 -11.90 -10.76 14.61
CA PRO A 156 -12.04 -10.51 16.04
C PRO A 156 -10.76 -9.91 16.63
N VAL A 157 -10.90 -9.00 17.60
CA VAL A 157 -9.76 -8.35 18.30
C VAL A 157 -8.82 -9.38 18.93
N ASP A 158 -9.36 -10.39 19.61
CA ASP A 158 -8.56 -11.47 20.21
C ASP A 158 -7.73 -12.22 19.17
N ARG A 159 -8.27 -12.37 17.95
CA ARG A 159 -7.56 -13.02 16.86
C ARG A 159 -6.41 -12.16 16.34
N VAL A 160 -6.57 -10.84 16.30
CA VAL A 160 -5.50 -9.90 15.98
C VAL A 160 -4.39 -9.98 17.02
N ARG A 161 -4.74 -9.94 18.31
CA ARG A 161 -3.79 -10.08 19.43
C ARG A 161 -3.02 -11.40 19.36
N ALA A 162 -3.72 -12.52 19.15
CA ALA A 162 -3.10 -13.83 19.04
C ALA A 162 -2.19 -13.96 17.81
N ILE A 163 -2.51 -13.29 16.70
CA ILE A 163 -1.63 -13.23 15.52
C ILE A 163 -0.38 -12.41 15.86
N CYS A 164 -0.53 -11.23 16.49
CA CYS A 164 0.59 -10.38 16.88
C CYS A 164 1.59 -11.13 17.77
N ASN A 165 1.12 -11.73 18.86
CA ASN A 165 1.96 -12.47 19.82
C ASN A 165 2.73 -13.63 19.15
N ARG A 166 2.05 -14.44 18.33
CA ARG A 166 2.70 -15.52 17.59
C ARG A 166 3.73 -15.02 16.59
N SER A 167 3.48 -13.87 15.96
CA SER A 167 4.38 -13.31 14.96
C SER A 167 5.64 -12.75 15.62
N VAL A 168 5.50 -12.07 16.76
CA VAL A 168 6.65 -11.65 17.59
C VAL A 168 7.44 -12.87 18.06
N ALA A 169 6.78 -13.91 18.57
CA ALA A 169 7.45 -15.15 18.96
C ALA A 169 8.20 -15.81 17.80
N THR A 170 7.64 -15.75 16.57
CA THR A 170 8.29 -16.28 15.37
C THR A 170 9.54 -15.49 14.99
N MET A 171 9.54 -14.16 15.17
CA MET A 171 10.72 -13.31 14.91
C MET A 171 11.79 -13.46 16.00
N GLY A 172 11.37 -13.72 17.25
CA GLY A 172 12.26 -13.92 18.38
C GLY A 172 12.85 -15.32 18.49
N ASP A 173 12.39 -16.30 17.69
CA ASP A 173 12.94 -17.65 17.68
C ASP A 173 14.19 -17.73 16.78
N PRO A 174 15.40 -17.89 17.36
CA PRO A 174 16.63 -18.00 16.57
C PRO A 174 16.68 -19.26 15.70
N ARG A 175 15.75 -20.22 15.89
CA ARG A 175 15.62 -21.42 15.05
C ARG A 175 14.78 -21.19 13.79
N GLY A 176 14.24 -19.98 13.59
CA GLY A 176 13.36 -19.65 12.47
C GLY A 176 11.95 -20.26 12.61
N PRO A 177 10.98 -19.88 11.76
CA PRO A 177 9.62 -20.38 11.83
C PRO A 177 9.62 -21.90 11.70
N THR A 178 9.30 -22.60 12.78
CA THR A 178 9.06 -24.04 12.71
C THR A 178 7.93 -24.28 11.71
N PRO A 179 8.18 -24.98 10.58
CA PRO A 179 7.13 -25.24 9.61
C PRO A 179 6.02 -25.98 10.34
N ARG A 180 4.81 -25.41 10.33
CA ARG A 180 3.63 -26.05 10.91
C ARG A 180 3.50 -27.42 10.29
N ARG A 181 3.90 -28.45 11.04
CA ARG A 181 3.74 -29.85 10.68
C ARG A 181 2.24 -30.04 10.56
N ARG A 182 1.70 -29.94 9.33
CA ARG A 182 0.36 -30.46 9.04
C ARG A 182 0.46 -31.92 9.39
N THR A 183 -0.04 -32.28 10.56
CA THR A 183 -0.32 -33.66 10.92
C THR A 183 -1.34 -34.14 9.91
N ARG A 184 -0.85 -34.62 8.77
CA ARG A 184 -1.57 -35.59 7.97
C ARG A 184 -1.72 -36.78 8.90
N ARG A 185 -2.86 -36.82 9.60
CA ARG A 185 -3.37 -38.00 10.27
C ARG A 185 -3.56 -39.03 9.16
N TRP A 186 -2.51 -39.78 8.87
CA TRP A 186 -2.65 -41.03 8.15
C TRP A 186 -3.44 -41.93 9.10
N THR A 187 -4.73 -42.06 8.86
CA THR A 187 -5.48 -43.20 9.37
C THR A 187 -4.81 -44.42 8.77
N VAL A 188 -4.04 -45.13 9.59
CA VAL A 188 -3.61 -46.49 9.27
C VAL A 188 -4.89 -47.31 9.15
N GLY A 189 -5.28 -47.59 7.91
CA GLY A 189 -6.34 -48.54 7.62
C GLY A 189 -5.84 -49.91 8.05
N SER A 190 -6.40 -50.41 9.14
CA SER A 190 -6.40 -51.82 9.50
C SER A 190 -6.86 -52.63 8.29
N LEU A 191 -5.94 -53.36 7.64
CA LEU A 191 -6.33 -54.52 6.82
C LEU A 191 -6.26 -55.74 7.74
N GLY A 192 -7.43 -56.11 8.25
CA GLY A 192 -7.66 -57.42 8.83
C GLY A 192 -7.75 -58.51 7.77
N ALA A 193 -7.48 -59.73 8.23
CA ALA A 193 -7.69 -61.05 7.62
C ALA A 193 -9.02 -61.19 6.85
N ALA A 194 -9.29 -62.15 5.96
CA ALA A 194 -8.78 -63.50 5.69
C ALA A 194 -9.18 -63.88 4.23
N PRO A 195 -8.97 -65.11 3.76
CA PRO A 195 -9.97 -66.16 4.03
C PRO A 195 -9.41 -67.40 4.74
#